data_AF-A0A0R2JC16-F1
#
_entry.id   AF-A0A0R2JC16-F1
#
_cell.length_a   1.000
_cell.length_b   1.000
_cell.length_c   1.000
_cell.angle_alpha   90.00
_cell.angle_beta   90.00
_cell.angle_gamma   90.00
#
_symmetry.space_group_name_H-M   'P 1'
#
loop_
_entity.id
_entity.type
_entity.pdbx_description
1 polymer ?
#
loop_
_entity_poly.entity_id
_entity_poly.type
_entity_poly.pdbx_seq_one_letter_code
_entity_poly.pdbx_strand_id
1 'polypeptide(L)'
;MVKQGKFAQVKRTKNQKSAKIRQMKTRNDQQLADDQVTEFLQVRYHLTQSQRQVPVVEETMQRFLNIFLAQRPQTGNWVLAEMLPATLAELGGLPWQFFYVIDLEWLKLERFLDKEVPALPTVKVQRVMPLNAGQFSVLLGRFLARNWFAQQFQNQPERLQQVTVAQLTALENSILLKSVVDWQQVKVLYLTVPDASGMEDVDTATHTWITNLKQIKTD
;
A
#
# COMPACT_ATOMS: atom_id res chain seq x y z
N MET A 1 0.54 -10.09 -26.24
CA MET A 1 1.21 -8.94 -25.60
C MET A 1 0.34 -8.45 -24.45
N VAL A 2 0.72 -8.72 -23.21
CA VAL A 2 -0.03 -8.31 -22.01
C VAL A 2 0.98 -7.70 -21.03
N LYS A 3 0.63 -6.54 -20.46
CA LYS A 3 1.50 -5.67 -19.65
C LYS A 3 2.02 -6.43 -18.42
N GLN A 4 3.33 -6.61 -18.37
CA GLN A 4 4.08 -7.15 -17.24
C GLN A 4 3.98 -6.21 -16.03
N GLY A 5 3.76 -6.77 -14.84
CA GLY A 5 3.78 -6.05 -13.57
C GLY A 5 5.16 -5.45 -13.28
N LYS A 6 5.20 -4.18 -12.87
CA LYS A 6 6.40 -3.35 -12.66
C LYS A 6 7.21 -3.70 -11.39
N PHE A 7 7.42 -4.97 -11.07
CA PHE A 7 8.20 -5.36 -9.87
C PHE A 7 9.61 -5.87 -10.17
N ALA A 8 10.01 -5.93 -11.45
CA ALA A 8 11.27 -6.55 -11.87
C ALA A 8 12.56 -5.73 -11.61
N GLN A 9 12.51 -4.54 -11.01
CA GLN A 9 13.73 -3.74 -10.81
C GLN A 9 13.76 -2.98 -9.48
N VAL A 10 14.14 -3.67 -8.39
CA VAL A 10 14.70 -3.01 -7.21
C VAL A 10 16.02 -3.69 -6.83
N LYS A 11 17.12 -3.24 -7.45
CA LYS A 11 18.48 -3.63 -7.04
C LYS A 11 18.79 -3.02 -5.66
N ARG A 12 19.00 -3.88 -4.66
CA ARG A 12 19.46 -3.47 -3.31
C ARG A 12 20.91 -2.98 -3.35
N THR A 13 21.15 -1.68 -3.25
CA THR A 13 22.47 -1.10 -2.91
C THR A 13 22.61 -1.01 -1.39
N LYS A 14 23.20 -2.05 -0.76
CA LYS A 14 23.31 -2.16 0.71
C LYS A 14 24.47 -1.34 1.33
N ASN A 15 25.39 -0.78 0.54
CA ASN A 15 26.62 -0.16 1.09
C ASN A 15 26.79 1.37 0.87
N GLN A 16 25.75 2.10 0.41
CA GLN A 16 25.80 3.58 0.28
C GLN A 16 25.01 4.33 1.38
N LYS A 17 24.33 3.61 2.28
CA LYS A 17 23.35 4.20 3.21
C LYS A 17 23.98 5.07 4.30
N SER A 18 25.20 4.79 4.78
CA SER A 18 25.81 5.57 5.88
C SER A 18 26.40 6.93 5.44
N ALA A 19 26.89 7.04 4.19
CA ALA A 19 27.47 8.28 3.67
C ALA A 19 26.38 9.32 3.29
N LYS A 20 25.26 8.88 2.68
CA LYS A 20 24.11 9.75 2.36
C LYS A 20 23.44 10.32 3.61
N ILE A 21 23.34 9.56 4.70
CA ILE A 21 22.70 10.00 5.96
C ILE A 21 23.49 11.14 6.62
N ARG A 22 24.82 11.15 6.54
CA ARG A 22 25.64 12.27 7.03
C ARG A 22 25.49 13.53 6.16
N GLN A 23 25.34 13.38 4.84
CA GLN A 23 25.06 14.51 3.95
C GLN A 23 23.66 15.10 4.17
N MET A 24 22.64 14.29 4.46
CA MET A 24 21.29 14.78 4.76
C MET A 24 21.21 15.63 6.03
N LYS A 25 21.99 15.31 7.09
CA LYS A 25 22.06 16.14 8.31
C LYS A 25 22.67 17.53 8.07
N THR A 26 23.42 17.72 6.99
CA THR A 26 24.05 18.99 6.62
C THR A 26 23.18 19.81 5.65
N ARG A 27 22.03 19.26 5.23
CA ARG A 27 21.14 19.79 4.18
C ARG A 27 19.83 20.38 4.71
N ASN A 28 19.71 20.65 6.01
CA ASN A 28 18.49 21.24 6.58
C ASN A 28 18.13 22.63 5.99
N ASP A 29 19.05 23.30 5.29
CA ASP A 29 18.82 24.57 4.61
C ASP A 29 18.62 24.47 3.08
N GLN A 30 18.71 23.28 2.48
CA GLN A 30 18.50 23.11 1.03
C GLN A 30 17.09 22.60 0.75
N GLN A 31 16.35 23.33 -0.09
CA GLN A 31 15.04 22.92 -0.57
C GLN A 31 15.15 21.56 -1.30
N LEU A 32 14.27 20.63 -0.93
CA LEU A 32 14.13 19.35 -1.63
C LEU A 32 13.57 19.58 -3.02
N ALA A 33 14.21 18.95 -4.00
CA ALA A 33 13.62 18.78 -5.32
C ALA A 33 12.45 17.78 -5.24
N ASP A 34 11.48 17.89 -6.15
CA ASP A 34 10.26 17.07 -6.10
C ASP A 34 10.59 15.57 -6.19
N ASP A 35 11.55 15.18 -7.03
CA ASP A 35 12.03 13.81 -7.18
C ASP A 35 12.66 13.21 -5.90
N GLN A 36 13.10 14.06 -4.96
CA GLN A 36 13.70 13.65 -3.68
C GLN A 36 12.68 13.46 -2.56
N VAL A 37 11.45 13.96 -2.71
CA VAL A 37 10.41 13.91 -1.65
C VAL A 37 10.09 12.47 -1.26
N THR A 38 9.99 11.56 -2.23
CA THR A 38 9.69 10.14 -1.97
C THR A 38 10.80 9.45 -1.19
N GLU A 39 12.08 9.60 -1.59
CA GLU A 39 13.23 9.02 -0.87
C GLU A 39 13.32 9.60 0.55
N PHE A 40 13.10 10.92 0.70
CA PHE A 40 13.11 11.59 1.98
C PHE A 40 12.06 11.00 2.94
N LEU A 41 10.79 10.93 2.52
CA LEU A 41 9.72 10.40 3.36
C LEU A 41 9.88 8.92 3.69
N GLN A 42 10.40 8.10 2.76
CA GLN A 42 10.71 6.70 3.05
C GLN A 42 11.76 6.55 4.15
N VAL A 43 12.84 7.35 4.10
CA VAL A 43 13.87 7.37 5.14
C VAL A 43 13.28 7.85 6.47
N ARG A 44 12.48 8.93 6.46
CA ARG A 44 11.83 9.44 7.67
C ARG A 44 10.87 8.43 8.28
N TYR A 45 10.07 7.74 7.47
CA TYR A 45 9.18 6.67 7.93
C TYR A 45 9.98 5.53 8.56
N HIS A 46 11.07 5.10 7.91
CA HIS A 46 11.92 4.05 8.45
C HIS A 46 12.49 4.44 9.83
N LEU A 47 13.03 5.67 9.96
CA LEU A 47 13.63 6.15 11.20
C LEU A 47 12.63 6.38 12.34
N THR A 48 11.37 6.71 12.02
CA THR A 48 10.38 7.12 13.04
C THR A 48 9.38 6.03 13.40
N GLN A 49 9.03 5.16 12.45
CA GLN A 49 7.99 4.13 12.62
C GLN A 49 8.56 2.72 12.59
N SER A 50 9.42 2.41 11.61
CA SER A 50 9.73 1.01 11.29
C SER A 50 10.65 0.30 12.29
N GLN A 51 11.45 1.03 13.07
CA GLN A 51 12.37 0.42 14.06
C GLN A 51 11.65 -0.41 15.13
N ARG A 52 10.34 -0.24 15.29
CA ARG A 52 9.50 -0.95 16.26
C ARG A 52 8.61 -2.01 15.61
N GLN A 53 8.63 -2.13 14.28
CA GLN A 53 7.79 -3.06 13.54
C GLN A 53 8.49 -4.42 13.39
N VAL A 54 7.70 -5.48 13.35
CA VAL A 54 8.18 -6.81 12.96
C VAL A 54 8.59 -6.75 11.48
N PRO A 55 9.66 -7.46 11.03
CA PRO A 55 10.20 -7.31 9.68
C PRO A 55 9.18 -7.44 8.53
N VAL A 56 8.20 -8.34 8.66
CA VAL A 56 7.15 -8.50 7.63
C VAL A 56 6.24 -7.27 7.55
N VAL A 57 5.93 -6.63 8.69
CA VAL A 57 5.14 -5.40 8.74
C VAL A 57 5.93 -4.22 8.17
N GLU A 58 7.21 -4.08 8.55
CA GLU A 58 8.09 -3.06 7.99
C GLU A 58 8.17 -3.17 6.46
N GLU A 59 8.46 -4.35 5.93
CA GLU A 59 8.59 -4.53 4.48
C GLU A 59 7.25 -4.27 3.76
N THR A 60 6.13 -4.68 4.36
CA THR A 60 4.78 -4.43 3.83
C THR A 60 4.48 -2.94 3.76
N MET A 61 4.73 -2.20 4.85
CA MET A 61 4.50 -0.76 4.92
C MET A 61 5.45 0.02 4.01
N GLN A 62 6.70 -0.42 3.84
CA GLN A 62 7.63 0.21 2.89
C GLN A 62 7.17 0.01 1.44
N ARG A 63 6.72 -1.20 1.07
CA ARG A 63 6.16 -1.48 -0.26
C ARG A 63 4.90 -0.65 -0.52
N PHE A 64 3.99 -0.59 0.46
CA PHE A 64 2.80 0.26 0.37
C PHE A 64 3.17 1.73 0.22
N LEU A 65 4.03 2.27 1.09
CA LEU A 65 4.42 3.68 1.10
C LEU A 65 5.09 4.08 -0.21
N ASN A 66 5.92 3.23 -0.81
CA ASN A 66 6.56 3.50 -2.09
C ASN A 66 5.53 3.73 -3.22
N ILE A 67 4.50 2.88 -3.28
CA ILE A 67 3.43 3.01 -4.29
C ILE A 67 2.52 4.18 -3.94
N PHE A 68 2.17 4.34 -2.65
CA PHE A 68 1.33 5.44 -2.18
C PHE A 68 1.91 6.81 -2.49
N LEU A 69 3.21 7.00 -2.23
CA LEU A 69 3.91 8.25 -2.52
C LEU A 69 4.10 8.49 -4.02
N ALA A 70 4.05 7.45 -4.86
CA ALA A 70 4.06 7.63 -6.31
C ALA A 70 2.75 8.28 -6.83
N GLN A 71 1.65 8.18 -6.06
CA GLN A 71 0.36 8.81 -6.39
C GLN A 71 0.26 10.26 -5.89
N ARG A 72 1.30 10.81 -5.24
CA ARG A 72 1.24 12.17 -4.69
C ARG A 72 1.16 13.21 -5.82
N PRO A 73 0.45 14.33 -5.61
CA PRO A 73 0.50 15.43 -6.55
C PRO A 73 1.89 16.09 -6.53
N GLN A 74 2.37 16.53 -7.70
CA GLN A 74 3.61 17.31 -7.80
C GLN A 74 3.49 18.68 -7.11
N THR A 75 2.28 19.25 -7.09
CA THR A 75 1.99 20.51 -6.43
C THR A 75 0.62 20.47 -5.77
N GLY A 76 0.51 21.07 -4.57
CA GLY A 76 -0.76 21.23 -3.88
C GLY A 76 -0.95 20.28 -2.70
N ASN A 77 -2.21 20.14 -2.28
CA ASN A 77 -2.58 19.35 -1.13
C ASN A 77 -2.65 17.87 -1.48
N TRP A 78 -2.21 17.02 -0.56
CA TRP A 78 -2.29 15.57 -0.67
C TRP A 78 -3.67 15.13 -0.20
N VAL A 79 -4.55 14.86 -1.16
CA VAL A 79 -5.90 14.38 -0.88
C VAL A 79 -5.86 12.86 -0.76
N LEU A 80 -5.84 12.34 0.47
CA LEU A 80 -5.70 10.89 0.69
C LEU A 80 -6.84 10.09 0.02
N ALA A 81 -8.04 10.69 -0.07
CA ALA A 81 -9.20 10.10 -0.74
C ALA A 81 -9.00 9.91 -2.26
N GLU A 82 -8.10 10.65 -2.88
CA GLU A 82 -7.74 10.52 -4.31
C GLU A 82 -6.53 9.60 -4.51
N MET A 83 -5.55 9.69 -3.61
CA MET A 83 -4.32 8.87 -3.67
C MET A 83 -4.58 7.40 -3.37
N LEU A 84 -5.42 7.10 -2.37
CA LEU A 84 -5.63 5.74 -1.89
C LEU A 84 -6.26 4.81 -2.94
N PRO A 85 -7.34 5.19 -3.67
CA PRO A 85 -7.91 4.33 -4.70
C PRO A 85 -6.91 3.96 -5.81
N ALA A 86 -6.10 4.92 -6.27
CA ALA A 86 -5.06 4.67 -7.27
C ALA A 86 -3.97 3.73 -6.74
N THR A 87 -3.56 3.93 -5.49
CA THR A 87 -2.58 3.07 -4.80
C THR A 87 -3.08 1.64 -4.70
N LEU A 88 -4.31 1.44 -4.22
CA LEU A 88 -4.90 0.11 -4.06
C LEU A 88 -5.03 -0.61 -5.41
N ALA A 89 -5.40 0.10 -6.47
CA ALA A 89 -5.49 -0.47 -7.82
C ALA A 89 -4.14 -1.03 -8.31
N GLU A 90 -3.02 -0.33 -8.05
CA GLU A 90 -1.67 -0.83 -8.39
C GLU A 90 -1.22 -2.03 -7.55
N LEU A 91 -1.79 -2.18 -6.36
CA LEU A 91 -1.50 -3.29 -5.43
C LEU A 91 -2.39 -4.51 -5.65
N GLY A 92 -3.29 -4.48 -6.64
CA GLY A 92 -4.16 -5.59 -7.00
C GLY A 92 -3.37 -6.90 -7.23
N GLY A 93 -3.98 -8.02 -6.86
CA GLY A 93 -3.36 -9.35 -6.98
C GLY A 93 -2.47 -9.78 -5.81
N LEU A 94 -2.17 -8.89 -4.86
CA LEU A 94 -1.46 -9.28 -3.63
C LEU A 94 -2.37 -10.10 -2.67
N PRO A 95 -1.78 -10.93 -1.79
CA PRO A 95 -2.52 -11.64 -0.74
C PRO A 95 -3.28 -10.67 0.17
N TRP A 96 -4.46 -11.08 0.63
CA TRP A 96 -5.31 -10.21 1.47
C TRP A 96 -4.64 -9.76 2.76
N GLN A 97 -3.69 -10.55 3.29
CA GLN A 97 -2.89 -10.21 4.47
C GLN A 97 -2.08 -8.92 4.28
N PHE A 98 -1.72 -8.56 3.04
CA PHE A 98 -1.09 -7.29 2.72
C PHE A 98 -1.98 -6.12 3.16
N PHE A 99 -3.26 -6.19 2.80
CA PHE A 99 -4.26 -5.16 3.11
C PHE A 99 -4.65 -5.16 4.59
N TYR A 100 -4.64 -6.33 5.23
CA TYR A 100 -4.83 -6.43 6.68
C TYR A 100 -3.76 -5.67 7.45
N VAL A 101 -2.49 -5.86 7.09
CA VAL A 101 -1.38 -5.11 7.72
C VAL A 101 -1.51 -3.61 7.51
N ILE A 102 -1.93 -3.16 6.31
CA ILE A 102 -2.15 -1.74 6.06
C ILE A 102 -3.26 -1.18 6.92
N ASP A 103 -4.39 -1.90 7.08
CA ASP A 103 -5.50 -1.45 7.95
C ASP A 103 -5.07 -1.29 9.40
N LEU A 104 -4.28 -2.22 9.93
CA LEU A 104 -3.70 -2.12 11.28
C LEU A 104 -2.75 -0.93 11.46
N GLU A 105 -1.98 -0.59 10.43
CA GLU A 105 -0.97 0.46 10.49
C GLU A 105 -1.46 1.82 9.95
N TRP A 106 -2.67 1.89 9.39
CA TRP A 106 -3.18 3.06 8.67
C TRP A 106 -3.15 4.32 9.53
N LEU A 107 -3.66 4.25 10.77
CA LEU A 107 -3.72 5.40 11.66
C LEU A 107 -2.33 5.94 12.01
N LYS A 108 -1.32 5.06 12.12
CA LYS A 108 0.08 5.47 12.36
C LYS A 108 0.66 6.14 11.12
N LEU A 109 0.35 5.60 9.93
CA LEU A 109 0.78 6.20 8.67
C LEU A 109 0.13 7.57 8.45
N GLU A 110 -1.18 7.72 8.68
CA GLU A 110 -1.89 8.99 8.53
C GLU A 110 -1.30 10.07 9.44
N ARG A 111 -1.05 9.75 10.72
CA ARG A 111 -0.37 10.66 11.66
C ARG A 111 1.06 10.99 11.22
N PHE A 112 1.78 10.03 10.67
CA PHE A 112 3.11 10.27 10.12
C PHE A 112 3.05 11.28 8.96
N LEU A 113 2.12 11.10 8.02
CA LEU A 113 1.95 11.99 6.87
C LEU A 113 1.52 13.39 7.32
N ASP A 114 0.52 13.49 8.20
CA ASP A 114 0.01 14.76 8.73
C ASP A 114 1.11 15.58 9.42
N LYS A 115 2.05 14.90 10.09
CA LYS A 115 3.19 15.54 10.72
C LYS A 115 4.31 15.89 9.75
N GLU A 116 4.72 14.96 8.88
CA GLU A 116 5.97 15.08 8.13
C GLU A 116 5.79 15.80 6.79
N VAL A 117 4.62 15.70 6.14
CA VAL A 117 4.37 16.36 4.84
C VAL A 117 4.38 17.89 4.97
N PRO A 118 3.72 18.52 5.96
CA PRO A 118 3.80 19.97 6.14
C PRO A 118 5.20 20.48 6.55
N ALA A 119 6.01 19.59 7.13
CA ALA A 119 7.38 19.89 7.55
C ALA A 119 8.43 19.66 6.45
N LEU A 120 8.02 19.25 5.24
CA LEU A 120 8.94 19.08 4.12
C LEU A 120 9.59 20.41 3.74
N PRO A 121 10.92 20.46 3.57
CA PRO A 121 11.61 21.65 3.09
C PRO A 121 11.43 21.82 1.57
N THR A 122 10.21 22.08 1.11
CA THR A 122 9.88 22.30 -0.31
C THR A 122 9.59 23.77 -0.59
N VAL A 123 9.68 24.18 -1.87
CA VAL A 123 9.39 25.57 -2.31
C VAL A 123 7.95 25.99 -1.93
N LYS A 124 7.01 25.05 -2.02
CA LYS A 124 5.61 25.25 -1.66
C LYS A 124 5.27 24.36 -0.48
N VAL A 125 4.53 24.92 0.49
CA VAL A 125 3.98 24.16 1.60
C VAL A 125 2.97 23.15 1.06
N GLN A 126 3.12 21.90 1.47
CA GLN A 126 2.18 20.82 1.17
C GLN A 126 1.36 20.52 2.43
N ARG A 127 0.10 20.12 2.25
CA ARG A 127 -0.78 19.74 3.36
C ARG A 127 -1.45 18.41 3.06
N VAL A 128 -1.70 17.63 4.10
CA VAL A 128 -2.48 16.39 3.99
C VAL A 128 -3.93 16.70 4.27
N MET A 129 -4.82 16.33 3.36
CA MET A 129 -6.25 16.30 3.59
C MET A 129 -6.59 14.86 4.03
N PRO A 130 -6.80 14.62 5.33
CA PRO A 130 -6.97 13.28 5.87
C PRO A 130 -8.29 12.64 5.42
N LEU A 131 -8.43 11.34 5.68
CA LEU A 131 -9.69 10.65 5.47
C LEU A 131 -10.63 10.91 6.64
N ASN A 132 -11.94 10.95 6.38
CA ASN A 132 -12.94 10.95 7.44
C ASN A 132 -12.95 9.60 8.19
N ALA A 133 -13.47 9.60 9.42
CA ALA A 133 -13.60 8.38 10.22
C ALA A 133 -14.31 7.26 9.43
N GLY A 134 -13.68 6.07 9.38
CA GLY A 134 -14.18 4.90 8.67
C GLY A 134 -14.04 4.95 7.13
N GLN A 135 -13.68 6.08 6.53
CA GLN A 135 -13.56 6.21 5.08
C GLN A 135 -12.44 5.32 4.52
N PHE A 136 -11.33 5.18 5.26
CA PHE A 136 -10.27 4.23 4.91
C PHE A 136 -10.82 2.81 4.73
N SER A 137 -11.46 2.28 5.77
CA SER A 137 -12.01 0.93 5.77
C SER A 137 -13.07 0.75 4.68
N VAL A 138 -13.93 1.75 4.43
CA VAL A 138 -14.89 1.71 3.32
C VAL A 138 -14.18 1.61 1.96
N LEU A 139 -13.16 2.42 1.71
CA LEU A 139 -12.39 2.36 0.45
C LEU A 139 -11.67 1.01 0.32
N LEU A 140 -11.10 0.51 1.40
CA LEU A 140 -10.41 -0.78 1.44
C LEU A 140 -11.36 -1.95 1.20
N GLY A 141 -12.51 -2.00 1.87
CA GLY A 141 -13.50 -3.08 1.70
C GLY A 141 -14.07 -3.12 0.29
N ARG A 142 -14.36 -1.95 -0.31
CA ARG A 142 -14.76 -1.85 -1.72
C ARG A 142 -13.69 -2.39 -2.65
N PHE A 143 -12.44 -2.01 -2.42
CA PHE A 143 -11.31 -2.54 -3.17
C PHE A 143 -11.20 -4.06 -3.01
N LEU A 144 -11.28 -4.59 -1.79
CA LEU A 144 -11.16 -6.03 -1.52
C LEU A 144 -12.24 -6.85 -2.22
N ALA A 145 -13.47 -6.36 -2.29
CA ALA A 145 -14.54 -7.01 -3.03
C ALA A 145 -14.22 -7.10 -4.53
N ARG A 146 -13.79 -6.00 -5.14
CA ARG A 146 -13.40 -5.95 -6.57
C ARG A 146 -12.18 -6.82 -6.85
N ASN A 147 -11.18 -6.75 -5.99
CA ASN A 147 -9.95 -7.52 -6.09
C ASN A 147 -10.22 -9.02 -5.94
N TRP A 148 -11.17 -9.42 -5.09
CA TRP A 148 -11.61 -10.82 -4.99
C TRP A 148 -12.16 -11.34 -6.32
N PHE A 149 -13.09 -10.60 -6.95
CA PHE A 149 -13.63 -10.98 -8.27
C PHE A 149 -12.54 -11.05 -9.34
N ALA A 150 -11.63 -10.06 -9.35
CA ALA A 150 -10.52 -10.02 -10.29
C ALA A 150 -9.59 -11.23 -10.15
N GLN A 151 -9.28 -11.65 -8.92
CA GLN A 151 -8.44 -12.83 -8.68
C GLN A 151 -9.18 -14.14 -8.93
N GLN A 152 -10.45 -14.24 -8.50
CA GLN A 152 -11.29 -15.42 -8.71
C GLN A 152 -11.45 -15.75 -10.21
N PHE A 153 -11.59 -14.72 -11.05
CA PHE A 153 -11.79 -14.85 -12.48
C PHE A 153 -10.55 -14.49 -13.31
N GLN A 154 -9.35 -14.53 -12.73
CA GLN A 154 -8.11 -14.16 -13.43
C GLN A 154 -7.89 -14.93 -14.76
N ASN A 155 -8.36 -16.19 -14.82
CA ASN A 155 -8.27 -17.06 -16.00
C ASN A 155 -9.55 -17.10 -16.84
N GLN A 156 -10.56 -16.29 -16.50
CA GLN A 156 -11.89 -16.28 -17.12
C GLN A 156 -12.42 -14.84 -17.27
N PRO A 157 -11.79 -13.99 -18.11
CA PRO A 157 -12.11 -12.57 -18.21
C PRO A 157 -13.57 -12.31 -18.64
N GLU A 158 -14.14 -13.17 -19.48
CA GLU A 158 -15.57 -13.17 -19.81
C GLU A 158 -16.48 -13.29 -18.59
N ARG A 159 -16.11 -14.05 -17.56
CA ARG A 159 -16.90 -14.12 -16.31
C ARG A 159 -16.78 -12.84 -15.49
N LEU A 160 -15.62 -12.19 -15.50
CA LEU A 160 -15.45 -10.90 -14.83
C LEU A 160 -16.36 -9.82 -15.43
N GLN A 161 -16.57 -9.83 -16.75
CA GLN A 161 -17.50 -8.92 -17.43
C GLN A 161 -18.97 -9.16 -17.09
N GLN A 162 -19.31 -10.38 -16.64
CA GLN A 162 -20.66 -10.74 -16.22
C GLN A 162 -20.97 -10.39 -14.75
N VAL A 163 -19.97 -9.92 -13.99
CA VAL A 163 -20.18 -9.50 -12.60
C VAL A 163 -21.08 -8.27 -12.58
N THR A 164 -22.26 -8.45 -12.01
CA THR A 164 -23.26 -7.37 -11.90
C THR A 164 -22.93 -6.42 -10.75
N VAL A 165 -23.43 -5.18 -10.85
CA VAL A 165 -23.35 -4.19 -9.76
C VAL A 165 -23.99 -4.72 -8.46
N ALA A 166 -25.07 -5.50 -8.57
CA ALA A 166 -25.74 -6.11 -7.42
C ALA A 166 -24.85 -7.15 -6.72
N GLN A 167 -24.16 -8.02 -7.47
CA GLN A 167 -23.21 -8.99 -6.91
C GLN A 167 -22.02 -8.30 -6.25
N LEU A 168 -21.47 -7.24 -6.89
CA LEU A 168 -20.39 -6.46 -6.30
C LEU A 168 -20.84 -5.81 -4.98
N THR A 169 -21.98 -5.14 -4.99
CA THR A 169 -22.53 -4.46 -3.79
C THR A 169 -22.83 -5.45 -2.67
N ALA A 170 -23.35 -6.64 -2.98
CA ALA A 170 -23.59 -7.68 -2.00
C ALA A 170 -22.28 -8.16 -1.33
N LEU A 171 -21.22 -8.35 -2.12
CA LEU A 171 -19.91 -8.72 -1.60
C LEU A 171 -19.28 -7.59 -0.77
N GLU A 172 -19.35 -6.34 -1.24
CA GLU A 172 -18.91 -5.15 -0.50
C GLU A 172 -19.59 -5.08 0.88
N ASN A 173 -20.91 -5.28 0.93
CA ASN A 173 -21.68 -5.28 2.19
C ASN A 173 -21.35 -6.47 3.10
N SER A 174 -20.93 -7.61 2.54
CA SER A 174 -20.46 -8.75 3.36
C SER A 174 -19.10 -8.49 4.00
N ILE A 175 -18.25 -7.68 3.35
CA ILE A 175 -16.90 -7.35 3.83
C ILE A 175 -16.91 -6.15 4.78
N LEU A 176 -17.91 -5.27 4.68
CA LEU A 176 -18.01 -4.04 5.47
C LEU A 176 -19.09 -4.13 6.54
N LEU A 177 -18.68 -4.19 7.81
CA LEU A 177 -19.59 -4.11 8.95
C LEU A 177 -19.43 -2.75 9.63
N LYS A 178 -20.46 -1.90 9.57
CA LYS A 178 -20.47 -0.56 10.22
C LYS A 178 -19.23 0.29 9.88
N SER A 179 -18.79 0.28 8.62
CA SER A 179 -17.59 0.98 8.15
C SER A 179 -16.26 0.46 8.70
N VAL A 180 -16.23 -0.79 9.15
CA VAL A 180 -15.01 -1.54 9.49
C VAL A 180 -14.93 -2.76 8.56
N VAL A 181 -13.71 -3.17 8.18
CA VAL A 181 -13.51 -4.39 7.40
C VAL A 181 -13.66 -5.60 8.31
N ASP A 182 -14.55 -6.53 7.93
CA ASP A 182 -14.67 -7.84 8.55
C ASP A 182 -13.57 -8.76 8.00
N TRP A 183 -12.43 -8.79 8.70
CA TRP A 183 -11.27 -9.57 8.30
C TRP A 183 -11.48 -11.08 8.40
N GLN A 184 -12.41 -11.55 9.24
CA GLN A 184 -12.78 -12.95 9.29
C GLN A 184 -13.50 -13.35 8.00
N GLN A 185 -14.44 -12.52 7.54
CA GLN A 185 -15.14 -12.74 6.27
C GLN A 185 -14.19 -12.63 5.07
N VAL A 186 -13.29 -11.64 5.05
CA VAL A 186 -12.26 -11.50 4.00
C VAL A 186 -11.41 -12.76 3.92
N LYS A 187 -10.93 -13.28 5.06
CA LYS A 187 -10.16 -14.52 5.10
C LYS A 187 -10.93 -15.70 4.48
N VAL A 188 -12.20 -15.89 4.86
CA VAL A 188 -13.03 -16.97 4.32
C VAL A 188 -13.20 -16.84 2.81
N LEU A 189 -13.49 -15.65 2.31
CA LEU A 189 -13.66 -15.39 0.88
C LEU A 189 -12.37 -15.65 0.10
N TYR A 190 -11.22 -15.18 0.59
CA TYR A 190 -9.97 -15.32 -0.14
C TYR A 190 -9.38 -16.74 -0.09
N LEU A 191 -9.91 -17.66 0.73
CA LEU A 191 -9.57 -19.09 0.64
C LEU A 191 -10.08 -19.73 -0.66
N THR A 192 -11.08 -19.13 -1.32
CA THR A 192 -11.62 -19.67 -2.59
C THR A 192 -10.83 -19.22 -3.81
N VAL A 193 -9.96 -18.22 -3.63
CA VAL A 193 -9.17 -17.65 -4.70
C VAL A 193 -8.08 -18.66 -5.08
N PRO A 194 -7.94 -19.03 -6.36
CA PRO A 194 -6.87 -19.91 -6.80
C PRO A 194 -5.51 -19.30 -6.46
N ASP A 195 -4.55 -20.12 -6.01
CA ASP A 195 -3.19 -19.64 -5.80
C ASP A 195 -2.68 -18.97 -7.09
N ALA A 196 -2.28 -17.70 -6.97
CA ALA A 196 -1.86 -16.90 -8.11
C ALA A 196 -0.64 -17.55 -8.77
N SER A 197 -0.83 -18.08 -9.97
CA SER A 197 0.17 -18.78 -10.80
C SER A 197 1.20 -17.83 -11.44
N GLY A 198 1.63 -16.79 -10.73
CA GLY A 198 2.51 -15.72 -11.24
C GLY A 198 3.69 -15.38 -10.33
N MET A 199 3.97 -16.21 -9.32
CA MET A 199 5.07 -15.99 -8.35
C MET A 199 6.37 -16.71 -8.72
N GLU A 200 6.46 -17.33 -9.89
CA GLU A 200 7.64 -18.10 -10.30
C GLU A 200 8.83 -17.19 -10.72
N ASP A 201 8.55 -15.97 -11.20
CA ASP A 201 9.55 -15.02 -11.72
C ASP A 201 9.93 -13.89 -10.73
N VAL A 202 9.52 -13.96 -9.46
CA VAL A 202 9.85 -12.92 -8.45
C VAL A 202 11.15 -13.25 -7.73
N ASP A 203 11.90 -12.22 -7.33
CA ASP A 203 13.15 -12.40 -6.60
C ASP A 203 12.93 -13.13 -5.26
N THR A 204 13.98 -13.80 -4.77
CA THR A 204 13.94 -14.61 -3.54
C THR A 204 13.49 -13.82 -2.31
N ALA A 205 13.83 -12.52 -2.22
CA ALA A 205 13.42 -11.70 -1.09
C ALA A 205 11.93 -11.42 -1.12
N THR A 206 11.37 -11.10 -2.30
CA THR A 206 9.93 -10.90 -2.49
C THR A 206 9.15 -12.20 -2.23
N HIS A 207 9.66 -13.35 -2.68
CA HIS A 207 9.05 -14.65 -2.36
C HIS A 207 9.04 -14.94 -0.86
N THR A 208 10.16 -14.68 -0.17
CA THR A 208 10.27 -14.86 1.28
C THR A 208 9.30 -13.94 2.03
N TRP A 209 9.21 -12.68 1.62
CA TRP A 209 8.27 -11.73 2.21
C TRP A 209 6.81 -12.17 2.03
N ILE A 210 6.40 -12.59 0.83
CA ILE A 210 5.04 -13.10 0.58
C ILE A 210 4.76 -14.34 1.44
N THR A 211 5.72 -15.24 1.56
CA THR A 211 5.59 -16.44 2.40
C THR A 211 5.35 -16.06 3.86
N ASN A 212 6.15 -15.13 4.40
CA ASN A 212 5.97 -14.63 5.76
C ASN A 212 4.65 -13.87 5.93
N LEU A 213 4.23 -13.11 4.91
CA LEU A 213 2.98 -12.37 4.91
C LEU A 213 1.76 -13.31 4.99
N LYS A 214 1.79 -14.43 4.26
CA LYS A 214 0.72 -15.44 4.31
C LYS A 214 0.58 -16.12 5.69
N GLN A 215 1.61 -16.06 6.55
CA GLN A 215 1.57 -16.60 7.91
C GLN A 215 0.87 -15.69 8.92
N ILE A 216 0.58 -14.43 8.56
CA ILE A 216 -0.14 -13.51 9.43
C ILE A 216 -1.56 -14.03 9.67
N LYS A 217 -1.96 -14.09 10.95
CA LYS A 217 -3.30 -14.46 11.38
C LYS A 217 -4.09 -13.20 11.69
N THR A 218 -5.40 -13.28 11.44
CA THR A 218 -6.39 -12.34 11.98
C THR A 218 -6.71 -12.81 13.39
N ASP A 219 -6.39 -11.99 14.38
CA ASP A 219 -6.80 -12.19 15.77
C ASP A 219 -8.29 -11.86 15.97
#